data_AF-A0A1T3BU15-F1
#
_entry.id   AF-A0A1T3BU15-F1
#
_cell.length_a   1.000
_cell.length_b   1.000
_cell.length_c   1.000
_cell.angle_alpha   90.00
_cell.angle_beta   90.00
_cell.angle_gamma   90.00
#
_symmetry.space_group_name_H-M   'P 1'
#
loop_
_entity.id
_entity.type
_entity.pdbx_description
1 polymer ?
#
loop_
_entity_poly.entity_id
_entity_poly.type
_entity_poly.pdbx_seq_one_letter_code
_entity_poly.pdbx_strand_id
1 'polypeptide(L)'
;MDMVKVKAKLEQSKSRLIGPNCPGILTPDECKIGIMPGSIFRKGSVGVVSRSGTLTYEAVFQTSHEGLGQTTAIGIGGILLRGLNLLMCWKCF
;
A
#
# COMPACT_ATOMS: atom_id res chain seq x y z
N MET A 1 -8.15 -9.87 -19.27
CA MET A 1 -8.69 -8.65 -19.91
C MET A 1 -9.46 -7.75 -18.94
N ASP A 2 -9.92 -8.26 -17.79
CA ASP A 2 -10.85 -7.52 -16.91
C ASP A 2 -10.25 -6.25 -16.32
N MET A 3 -8.96 -6.27 -16.00
CA MET A 3 -8.26 -5.10 -15.48
C MET A 3 -8.17 -3.94 -16.46
N VAL A 4 -8.25 -4.20 -17.77
CA VAL A 4 -8.33 -3.14 -18.79
C VAL A 4 -9.69 -2.44 -18.71
N LYS A 5 -10.77 -3.21 -18.55
CA LYS A 5 -12.14 -2.68 -18.38
C LYS A 5 -12.26 -1.88 -17.09
N VAL A 6 -11.70 -2.39 -15.99
CA VAL A 6 -11.68 -1.70 -14.69
C VAL A 6 -10.91 -0.39 -14.80
N LYS A 7 -9.72 -0.40 -15.41
CA LYS A 7 -8.93 0.82 -15.61
C LYS A 7 -9.69 1.88 -16.41
N ALA A 8 -10.32 1.50 -17.52
CA ALA A 8 -11.11 2.42 -18.35
C ALA A 8 -12.29 3.05 -17.59
N LYS A 9 -12.94 2.30 -16.69
CA LYS A 9 -14.00 2.84 -15.82
C LYS A 9 -13.46 3.75 -14.72
N LEU A 10 -12.27 3.45 -14.19
CA LEU A 10 -11.65 4.27 -13.15
C LEU A 10 -11.24 5.65 -13.66
N GLU A 11 -10.79 5.76 -14.92
CA GLU A 11 -10.45 7.03 -15.57
C GLU A 11 -11.64 8.00 -15.64
N GLN A 12 -12.87 7.48 -15.64
CA GLN A 12 -14.11 8.26 -15.62
C GLN A 12 -14.68 8.48 -14.21
N SER A 13 -13.93 8.08 -13.16
CA SER A 13 -14.39 8.12 -11.78
C SER A 13 -13.43 8.91 -10.88
N LYS A 14 -13.90 9.31 -9.70
CA LYS A 14 -13.03 9.86 -8.64
C LYS A 14 -12.37 8.77 -7.79
N SER A 15 -12.69 7.51 -8.05
CA SER A 15 -12.22 6.37 -7.26
C SER A 15 -10.78 6.01 -7.61
N ARG A 16 -10.04 5.50 -6.62
CA ARG A 16 -8.67 5.03 -6.78
C ARG A 16 -8.62 3.54 -6.49
N LEU A 17 -7.90 2.79 -7.32
CA LEU A 17 -7.76 1.35 -7.15
C LEU A 17 -6.38 1.00 -6.59
N ILE A 18 -6.37 0.31 -5.45
CA ILE A 18 -5.16 -0.29 -4.87
C ILE A 18 -5.08 -1.73 -5.40
N GLY A 19 -4.00 -2.08 -6.10
CA GLY A 19 -3.82 -3.39 -6.73
C GLY A 19 -3.92 -3.37 -8.26
N PRO A 20 -4.26 -4.52 -8.90
CA PRO A 20 -4.81 -5.77 -8.35
C PRO A 20 -3.75 -6.68 -7.70
N ASN A 21 -4.19 -7.68 -6.91
CA ASN A 21 -3.34 -8.67 -6.24
C ASN A 21 -2.17 -8.04 -5.44
N CYS A 22 -2.53 -7.22 -4.45
CA CYS A 22 -1.55 -6.51 -3.63
C CYS A 22 -1.89 -6.67 -2.13
N PRO A 23 -0.90 -6.48 -1.24
CA PRO A 23 -1.12 -6.54 0.21
C PRO A 23 -2.16 -5.53 0.72
N GLY A 24 -2.29 -4.38 0.03
CA GLY A 24 -3.25 -3.33 0.34
C GLY A 24 -2.62 -2.11 1.01
N ILE A 25 -3.35 -1.46 1.92
CA ILE A 25 -2.91 -0.29 2.69
C ILE A 25 -3.14 -0.52 4.18
N LEU A 26 -2.19 -0.08 5.01
CA LEU A 26 -2.33 -0.08 6.46
C LEU A 26 -1.72 1.21 7.04
N THR A 27 -2.54 1.92 7.80
CA THR A 27 -2.16 3.07 8.63
C THR A 27 -2.34 2.64 10.08
N PRO A 28 -1.27 2.57 10.90
CA PRO A 28 -1.37 2.07 12.27
C PRO A 28 -2.39 2.86 13.08
N ASP A 29 -3.21 2.15 13.86
CA ASP A 29 -4.27 2.70 14.72
C ASP A 29 -5.44 3.41 13.98
N GLU A 30 -5.45 3.41 12.65
CA GLU A 30 -6.44 4.18 11.86
C GLU A 30 -7.15 3.33 10.82
N CYS A 31 -6.42 2.64 9.94
CA CYS A 31 -7.03 1.94 8.81
C CYS A 31 -6.23 0.70 8.40
N LYS A 32 -6.93 -0.41 8.14
CA LYS A 32 -6.37 -1.61 7.54
C LYS A 32 -7.26 -2.09 6.40
N ILE A 33 -6.73 -2.07 5.19
CA ILE A 33 -7.38 -2.57 3.99
C ILE A 33 -6.44 -3.60 3.33
N GLY A 34 -6.86 -4.86 3.30
CA GLY A 34 -6.10 -5.95 2.71
C GLY A 34 -5.55 -6.93 3.74
N ILE A 35 -4.48 -7.64 3.37
CA ILE A 35 -4.01 -8.84 4.08
C ILE A 35 -2.82 -8.58 5.02
N MET A 36 -2.34 -7.33 5.12
CA MET A 36 -1.17 -7.03 5.94
C MET A 36 -1.44 -7.30 7.44
N PRO A 37 -0.57 -8.01 8.17
CA PRO A 37 -0.77 -8.33 9.58
C PRO A 37 -0.53 -7.07 10.41
N GLY A 38 -1.53 -6.61 11.17
CA GLY A 38 -1.44 -5.33 11.89
C GLY A 38 -0.49 -5.35 13.10
N SER A 39 -0.14 -6.53 13.62
CA SER A 39 0.66 -6.69 14.84
C SER A 39 2.12 -6.24 14.71
N ILE A 40 2.66 -6.19 13.50
CA ILE A 40 4.06 -5.75 13.24
C ILE A 40 4.17 -4.25 13.00
N PHE A 41 3.03 -3.57 12.85
CA PHE A 41 2.96 -2.15 12.56
C PHE A 41 2.91 -1.35 13.85
N ARG A 42 3.60 -0.22 13.85
CA ARG A 42 3.62 0.70 14.98
C ARG A 42 3.51 2.12 14.45
N LYS A 43 2.68 2.96 15.05
CA LYS A 43 2.58 4.37 14.67
C LYS A 43 3.94 5.06 14.78
N GLY A 44 4.33 5.78 13.74
CA GLY A 44 5.63 6.42 13.63
C GLY A 44 5.70 7.42 12.49
N SER A 45 6.92 7.73 12.04
CA SER A 45 7.17 8.82 11.08
C SER A 45 7.54 8.37 9.66
N VAL A 46 7.68 7.05 9.41
CA VAL A 46 8.15 6.54 8.12
C VAL A 46 7.01 6.09 7.20
N GLY A 47 6.97 6.61 5.98
CA GLY A 47 6.07 6.11 4.93
C GLY A 47 6.70 4.96 4.14
N VAL A 48 5.99 3.83 4.00
CA VAL A 48 6.47 2.67 3.23
C VAL A 48 5.60 2.43 2.00
N VAL A 49 6.19 2.49 0.80
CA VAL A 49 5.55 1.97 -0.43
C VAL A 49 6.45 0.91 -1.05
N SER A 50 5.86 -0.24 -1.38
CA SER A 50 6.57 -1.28 -2.13
C SER A 50 5.67 -2.02 -3.11
N ARG A 51 6.29 -2.54 -4.16
CA ARG A 51 5.65 -3.45 -5.14
C ARG A 51 5.63 -4.89 -4.64
N SER A 52 6.57 -5.26 -3.76
CA SER A 52 6.68 -6.60 -3.20
C SER A 52 6.08 -6.65 -1.81
N GLY A 53 5.13 -7.56 -1.59
CA GLY A 53 4.52 -7.76 -0.27
C GLY A 53 5.52 -8.19 0.78
N THR A 54 6.42 -9.12 0.45
CA THR A 54 7.45 -9.60 1.39
C THR A 54 8.41 -8.48 1.80
N LEU A 55 8.85 -7.65 0.85
CA LEU A 55 9.69 -6.49 1.18
C LEU A 55 8.95 -5.42 1.98
N THR A 56 7.62 -5.32 1.81
CA THR A 56 6.81 -4.40 2.62
C THR A 56 6.86 -4.83 4.09
N TYR A 57 6.70 -6.14 4.35
CA TYR A 57 6.77 -6.67 5.71
C TYR A 57 8.15 -6.51 6.34
N GLU A 58 9.21 -6.79 5.58
CA GLU A 58 10.58 -6.63 6.06
C GLU A 58 10.88 -5.17 6.42
N ALA A 59 10.52 -4.22 5.55
CA ALA A 59 10.74 -2.80 5.80
C ALA A 59 9.96 -2.29 7.02
N VAL A 60 8.71 -2.70 7.17
CA VAL A 60 7.87 -2.39 8.34
C VAL A 60 8.48 -2.97 9.61
N PHE A 61 8.90 -4.24 9.57
CA PHE A 61 9.49 -4.91 10.72
C PHE A 61 10.76 -4.20 11.20
N GLN A 62 11.69 -3.89 10.28
CA GLN A 62 12.93 -3.19 10.63
C GLN A 62 12.68 -1.78 11.16
N THR A 63 11.81 -1.00 10.49
CA THR A 63 11.50 0.37 10.95
C THR A 63 10.75 0.39 12.30
N SER A 64 9.93 -0.62 12.59
CA SER A 64 9.33 -0.79 13.91
C SER A 64 10.37 -1.18 14.98
N HIS A 65 11.34 -2.04 14.63
CA HIS A 65 12.38 -2.50 15.55
C HIS A 65 13.35 -1.38 15.94
N GLU A 66 13.73 -0.53 14.98
CA GLU A 66 14.56 0.66 15.21
C GLU A 66 13.80 1.82 15.89
N GLY A 67 12.53 1.62 16.25
CA GLY A 67 11.71 2.61 16.97
C GLY A 67 11.19 3.77 16.11
N LEU A 68 11.36 3.71 14.78
CA LEU A 68 10.88 4.73 13.85
C LEU A 68 9.36 4.62 13.62
N GLY A 69 8.84 3.39 13.53
CA GLY A 69 7.44 3.10 13.20
C GLY A 69 7.03 3.61 11.81
N GLN A 70 5.75 3.52 11.49
CA GLN A 70 5.20 3.88 10.18
C GLN A 70 4.04 4.87 10.28
N THR A 71 3.96 5.80 9.32
CA THR A 71 2.76 6.63 9.11
C THR A 71 1.70 5.82 8.38
N THR A 72 2.04 5.34 7.19
CA THR A 72 1.23 4.46 6.35
C THR A 72 2.16 3.44 5.67
N ALA A 73 1.63 2.28 5.32
CA ALA A 73 2.27 1.33 4.44
C ALA A 73 1.34 0.95 3.31
N ILE A 74 1.86 0.96 2.08
CA ILE A 74 1.09 0.69 0.87
C ILE A 74 1.84 -0.36 0.04
N GLY A 75 1.24 -1.53 -0.08
CA GLY A 75 1.63 -2.54 -1.04
C GLY A 75 0.89 -2.30 -2.35
N ILE A 76 1.58 -1.81 -3.38
CA ILE A 76 0.97 -1.51 -4.71
C ILE A 76 0.98 -2.71 -5.68
N GLY A 77 1.71 -3.78 -5.35
CA GLY A 77 1.81 -4.98 -6.17
C GLY A 77 2.69 -4.84 -7.43
N GLY A 78 3.07 -5.97 -8.00
CA GLY A 78 4.03 -6.06 -9.12
C GLY A 78 3.42 -6.06 -10.53
N ILE A 79 2.09 -6.00 -10.67
CA ILE A 79 1.41 -6.20 -11.96
C ILE A 79 1.60 -5.00 -12.91
N LEU A 80 1.52 -5.25 -14.21
CA LEU A 80 1.72 -4.25 -15.29
C LEU A 80 0.58 -3.22 -15.37
N LEU A 81 -0.67 -3.64 -15.15
CA LEU A 81 -1.86 -2.79 -15.10
C LEU A 81 -2.22 -2.45 -13.65
N ARG A 82 -1.52 -1.45 -13.08
CA ARG A 82 -1.76 -0.96 -11.71
C ARG A 82 -2.88 0.08 -11.69
N GLY A 83 -3.68 0.06 -10.64
CA GLY A 83 -4.61 1.14 -10.32
C GLY A 83 -3.91 2.37 -9.72
N LEU A 84 -2.95 2.14 -8.82
CA LEU A 84 -2.20 3.19 -8.12
C LEU A 84 -0.71 3.16 -8.54
N ASN A 85 -0.19 4.33 -8.91
CA ASN A 85 1.24 4.51 -9.17
C ASN A 85 1.98 4.97 -7.90
N LEU A 86 3.30 4.79 -7.90
CA LEU A 86 4.18 5.24 -6.81
C LEU A 86 3.97 6.74 -6.49
N LEU A 87 3.90 7.58 -7.53
CA LEU A 87 3.67 9.03 -7.39
C LEU A 87 2.30 9.36 -6.78
N MET A 88 1.29 8.52 -7.02
CA MET A 88 -0.04 8.69 -6.45
C MET A 88 -0.03 8.37 -4.95
N CYS A 89 0.84 7.47 -4.49
CA CYS A 89 0.95 7.09 -3.08
C CYS A 89 1.59 8.18 -2.22
N TRP A 90 2.37 9.10 -2.80
CA TRP A 90 2.93 10.24 -2.08
C TRP A 90 1.87 11.11 -1.41
N LYS A 91 0.66 11.20 -1.99
CA LYS A 91 -0.45 11.94 -1.40
C LYS A 91 -1.12 11.23 -0.20
N CYS A 92 -0.70 10.00 0.10
CA CYS A 92 -1.27 9.17 1.18
C CYS A 92 -0.37 9.13 2.43
N PHE A 93 0.75 9.86 2.42
CA PHE A 93 1.67 10.01 3.55
C PHE A 93 1.57 11.40 4.16
#